data_AF-A0A6P1FFM8-F1
#
_entry.id   AF-A0A6P1FFM8-F1
#
_cell.length_a   1.000
_cell.length_b   1.000
_cell.length_c   1.000
_cell.angle_alpha   90.00
_cell.angle_beta   90.00
_cell.angle_gamma   90.00
#
_symmetry.space_group_name_H-M   'P 1'
#
loop_
_entity.id
_entity.type
_entity.pdbx_description
1 polymer ?
#
loop_
_entity_poly.entity_id
_entity_poly.type
_entity_poly.pdbx_seq_one_letter_code
_entity_poly.pdbx_strand_id
1 'polypeptide(L)'
;MVLALVAGVVGAVLALRSSRPHLAWISVGATAAALLLTGLAGTAAPPVLALTVAVLAFATAVLGGGPVVLMTLDLATTDSRSGTHGGIMIAGPLQRPSAAPGSPTAIGQPIEVLRGGTTIGVLERIATAGALMSGLPEGVAVVVAVKGVGRFSELASPEARERFIIGTLASLTWSAALGTLARLYLAG
;
A
#
# COMPACT_ATOMS: atom_id res chain seq x y z
N MET A 1 -13.66 -11.58 -15.16
CA MET A 1 -12.85 -10.35 -15.02
C MET A 1 -13.56 -9.26 -14.21
N VAL A 2 -14.60 -8.60 -14.75
CA VAL A 2 -15.28 -7.47 -14.06
C VAL A 2 -15.76 -7.84 -12.66
N LEU A 3 -16.42 -8.99 -12.49
CA LEU A 3 -16.86 -9.46 -11.17
C LEU A 3 -15.69 -9.62 -10.19
N ALA A 4 -14.53 -10.09 -10.65
CA ALA A 4 -13.34 -10.20 -9.81
C ALA A 4 -12.88 -8.82 -9.36
N LEU A 5 -12.78 -7.85 -10.27
CA LEU A 5 -12.37 -6.49 -9.91
C LEU A 5 -13.40 -5.77 -9.04
N VAL A 6 -14.70 -5.98 -9.24
CA VAL A 6 -15.75 -5.46 -8.34
C VAL A 6 -15.58 -6.06 -6.95
N ALA A 7 -15.38 -7.37 -6.83
CA ALA A 7 -15.07 -8.01 -5.55
C ALA A 7 -13.79 -7.44 -4.93
N GLY A 8 -12.78 -7.10 -5.75
CA GLY A 8 -11.55 -6.46 -5.32
C GLY A 8 -11.76 -5.07 -4.73
N VAL A 9 -12.56 -4.23 -5.37
CA VAL A 9 -12.96 -2.90 -4.87
C VAL A 9 -13.78 -3.04 -3.59
N VAL A 10 -14.76 -3.94 -3.56
CA VAL A 10 -15.60 -4.19 -2.37
C VAL A 10 -14.74 -4.66 -1.20
N GLY A 11 -13.83 -5.62 -1.42
CA GLY A 11 -12.88 -6.08 -0.42
C GLY A 11 -12.02 -4.95 0.13
N ALA A 12 -11.53 -4.05 -0.74
CA ALA A 12 -10.73 -2.90 -0.35
C ALA A 12 -11.54 -1.92 0.52
N VAL A 13 -12.77 -1.59 0.10
CA VAL A 13 -13.67 -0.71 0.85
C VAL A 13 -14.04 -1.32 2.20
N LEU A 14 -14.33 -2.62 2.26
CA LEU A 14 -14.65 -3.30 3.52
C LEU A 14 -13.45 -3.31 4.47
N ALA A 15 -12.24 -3.56 3.97
CA ALA A 15 -11.02 -3.52 4.75
C ALA A 15 -10.76 -2.12 5.33
N LEU A 16 -10.93 -1.07 4.51
CA LEU A 16 -10.79 0.33 4.93
C LEU A 16 -11.84 0.72 5.98
N ARG A 17 -13.12 0.41 5.74
CA ARG A 17 -14.23 0.81 6.63
C ARG A 17 -14.24 0.06 7.95
N SER A 18 -13.83 -1.20 7.95
CA SER A 18 -13.85 -2.05 9.14
C SER A 18 -12.55 -1.95 9.94
N SER A 19 -11.54 -1.20 9.45
CA SER A 19 -10.18 -1.15 10.00
C SER A 19 -9.58 -2.55 10.22
N ARG A 20 -9.91 -3.49 9.33
CA ARG A 20 -9.53 -4.90 9.39
C ARG A 20 -8.67 -5.25 8.17
N PRO A 21 -7.34 -5.14 8.28
CA PRO A 21 -6.45 -5.32 7.13
C PRO A 21 -6.51 -6.73 6.54
N HIS A 22 -6.87 -7.76 7.32
CA HIS A 22 -7.04 -9.14 6.80
C HIS A 22 -8.11 -9.27 5.72
N LEU A 23 -9.09 -8.35 5.64
CA LEU A 23 -10.08 -8.34 4.56
C LEU A 23 -9.43 -8.01 3.20
N ALA A 24 -8.20 -7.50 3.18
CA ALA A 24 -7.41 -7.29 1.97
C ALA A 24 -7.14 -8.59 1.20
N TRP A 25 -7.22 -9.77 1.84
CA TRP A 25 -7.15 -11.05 1.14
C TRP A 25 -8.20 -11.18 0.02
N ILE A 26 -9.37 -10.56 0.19
CA ILE A 26 -10.40 -10.50 -0.87
C ILE A 26 -9.86 -9.74 -2.08
N SER A 27 -9.25 -8.57 -1.87
CA SER A 27 -8.64 -7.78 -2.94
C SER A 27 -7.47 -8.52 -3.58
N VAL A 28 -6.60 -9.16 -2.79
CA VAL A 28 -5.46 -9.93 -3.30
C VAL A 28 -5.94 -11.09 -4.18
N GLY A 29 -6.90 -11.88 -3.67
CA GLY A 29 -7.49 -12.99 -4.43
C GLY A 29 -8.19 -12.53 -5.70
N ALA A 30 -8.94 -11.42 -5.63
CA ALA A 30 -9.59 -10.79 -6.78
C ALA A 30 -8.59 -10.33 -7.85
N THR A 31 -7.50 -9.66 -7.46
CA THR A 31 -6.45 -9.20 -8.37
C THR A 31 -5.72 -10.39 -9.01
N ALA A 32 -5.39 -11.43 -8.23
CA ALA A 32 -4.78 -12.65 -8.76
C ALA A 32 -5.71 -13.36 -9.76
N ALA A 33 -6.99 -13.51 -9.42
CA ALA A 33 -7.99 -14.09 -10.32
C ALA A 33 -8.15 -13.26 -11.60
N ALA A 34 -8.15 -11.93 -11.49
CA ALA A 34 -8.17 -11.04 -12.65
C ALA A 34 -6.96 -11.30 -13.56
N LEU A 35 -5.74 -11.23 -13.03
CA LEU A 35 -4.51 -11.46 -13.80
C LEU A 35 -4.50 -12.85 -14.46
N LEU A 36 -4.90 -13.89 -13.74
CA LEU A 36 -5.01 -15.26 -14.28
C LEU A 36 -6.02 -15.34 -15.43
N LEU A 37 -7.21 -14.75 -15.25
CA LEU A 37 -8.23 -14.72 -16.30
C LEU A 37 -7.74 -13.97 -17.55
N THR A 38 -7.02 -12.87 -17.39
CA THR A 38 -6.41 -12.17 -18.54
C THR A 38 -5.35 -13.02 -19.24
N GLY A 39 -4.49 -13.71 -18.48
CA GLY A 39 -3.48 -14.60 -19.06
C GLY A 39 -4.09 -15.77 -19.85
N LEU A 40 -5.23 -16.30 -19.41
CA LEU A 40 -5.90 -17.42 -20.04
C LEU A 40 -6.82 -17.03 -21.21
N ALA A 41 -7.56 -15.94 -21.07
CA ALA A 41 -8.58 -15.53 -22.05
C ALA A 41 -8.11 -14.43 -23.02
N GLY A 42 -6.93 -13.83 -22.77
CA GLY A 42 -6.42 -12.69 -23.53
C GLY A 42 -7.07 -11.36 -23.15
N THR A 43 -6.72 -10.32 -23.90
CA THR A 43 -7.12 -8.92 -23.65
C THR A 43 -8.15 -8.37 -24.63
N ALA A 44 -8.50 -9.14 -25.67
CA ALA A 44 -9.47 -8.73 -26.68
C ALA A 44 -10.86 -8.54 -26.04
N ALA A 45 -11.30 -7.30 -25.96
CA ALA A 45 -12.55 -6.91 -25.30
C ALA A 45 -13.21 -5.74 -26.03
N PRO A 46 -14.55 -5.64 -26.03
CA PRO A 46 -15.23 -4.44 -26.49
C PRO A 46 -14.74 -3.20 -25.71
N PRO A 47 -14.69 -2.00 -26.33
CA PRO A 47 -14.14 -0.80 -25.69
C PRO A 47 -14.76 -0.46 -24.33
N VAL A 48 -16.08 -0.68 -24.18
CA VAL A 48 -16.80 -0.46 -22.92
C VAL A 48 -16.28 -1.37 -21.80
N LEU A 49 -15.99 -2.63 -22.12
CA LEU A 49 -15.46 -3.60 -21.16
C LEU A 49 -14.02 -3.25 -20.79
N ALA A 50 -13.19 -2.90 -21.77
CA ALA A 50 -11.81 -2.47 -21.55
C ALA A 50 -11.74 -1.25 -20.60
N LEU A 51 -12.58 -0.23 -20.84
CA LEU A 51 -12.66 0.95 -19.98
C LEU A 51 -13.14 0.58 -18.56
N THR A 52 -14.15 -0.28 -18.46
CA THR A 52 -14.67 -0.76 -17.15
C THR A 52 -13.58 -1.47 -16.36
N VAL A 53 -12.80 -2.34 -17.01
CA VAL A 53 -11.66 -3.04 -16.40
C VAL A 53 -10.59 -2.05 -15.95
N ALA A 54 -10.22 -1.09 -16.79
CA ALA A 54 -9.22 -0.08 -16.48
C ALA A 54 -9.61 0.76 -15.25
N VAL A 55 -10.87 1.23 -15.19
CA VAL A 55 -11.39 2.02 -14.07
C VAL A 55 -11.41 1.20 -12.78
N LEU A 56 -11.91 -0.04 -12.82
CA LEU A 56 -11.98 -0.89 -11.62
C LEU A 56 -10.59 -1.31 -11.13
N ALA A 57 -9.67 -1.61 -12.05
CA ALA A 57 -8.29 -1.94 -11.70
C ALA A 57 -7.58 -0.74 -11.05
N PHE A 58 -7.75 0.47 -11.60
CA PHE A 58 -7.22 1.70 -11.01
C PHE A 58 -7.82 1.97 -9.62
N ALA A 59 -9.14 1.86 -9.46
CA ALA A 59 -9.80 2.00 -8.17
C ALA A 59 -9.28 0.99 -7.15
N THR A 60 -9.07 -0.27 -7.56
CA THR A 60 -8.51 -1.32 -6.71
C THR A 60 -7.05 -1.03 -6.33
N ALA A 61 -6.26 -0.42 -7.23
CA ALA A 61 -4.88 -0.04 -6.96
C ALA A 61 -4.82 1.00 -5.84
N VAL A 62 -5.64 2.05 -5.95
CA VAL A 62 -5.65 3.18 -5.01
C VAL A 62 -6.35 2.84 -3.70
N LEU A 63 -7.47 2.13 -3.72
CA LEU A 63 -8.22 1.82 -2.49
C LEU A 63 -7.63 0.61 -1.76
N GLY A 64 -7.24 -0.44 -2.50
CA GLY A 64 -6.74 -1.70 -1.93
C GLY A 64 -5.32 -1.62 -1.39
N GLY A 65 -4.49 -0.70 -1.89
CA GLY A 65 -3.06 -0.69 -1.54
C GLY A 65 -2.77 -0.46 -0.06
N GLY A 66 -3.57 0.33 0.65
CA GLY A 66 -3.38 0.61 2.08
C GLY A 66 -3.59 -0.65 2.93
N PRO A 67 -4.77 -1.29 2.87
CA PRO A 67 -5.01 -2.57 3.51
C PRO A 67 -4.00 -3.67 3.12
N VAL A 68 -3.64 -3.77 1.84
CA VAL A 68 -2.63 -4.74 1.37
C VAL A 68 -1.27 -4.48 2.01
N VAL A 69 -0.81 -3.23 2.05
CA VAL A 69 0.45 -2.85 2.72
C VAL A 69 0.41 -3.20 4.20
N LEU A 70 -0.65 -2.83 4.91
CA LEU A 70 -0.79 -3.13 6.33
C LEU A 70 -0.79 -4.64 6.59
N MET A 71 -1.52 -5.40 5.77
CA MET A 71 -1.53 -6.86 5.85
C MET A 71 -0.15 -7.46 5.59
N THR A 72 0.59 -6.97 4.59
CA THR A 72 1.96 -7.43 4.33
C THR A 72 2.89 -7.10 5.51
N LEU A 73 2.75 -5.92 6.11
CA LEU A 73 3.53 -5.53 7.29
C LEU A 73 3.20 -6.40 8.51
N ASP A 74 1.92 -6.71 8.74
CA ASP A 74 1.49 -7.60 9.83
C ASP A 74 2.02 -9.03 9.64
N LEU A 75 2.14 -9.49 8.39
CA LEU A 75 2.74 -10.80 8.07
C LEU A 75 4.27 -10.80 8.19
N ALA A 76 4.92 -9.67 7.91
CA ALA A 76 6.38 -9.57 7.90
C ALA A 76 6.98 -9.19 9.27
N THR A 77 6.21 -8.55 10.16
CA THR A 77 6.72 -8.03 11.44
C THR A 77 5.89 -8.49 12.62
N THR A 78 6.52 -9.15 13.59
CA THR A 78 5.82 -9.73 14.76
C THR A 78 5.61 -8.71 15.90
N ASP A 79 6.48 -7.70 16.06
CA ASP A 79 6.51 -6.83 17.24
C ASP A 79 6.31 -5.32 16.99
N SER A 80 6.32 -4.87 15.73
CA SER A 80 6.21 -3.45 15.42
C SER A 80 4.75 -3.07 15.15
N ARG A 81 4.24 -1.97 15.71
CA ARG A 81 2.85 -1.48 15.45
C ARG A 81 2.81 -0.27 14.52
N SER A 82 1.77 -0.17 13.71
CA SER A 82 1.48 1.04 12.92
C SER A 82 0.75 2.06 13.79
N GLY A 83 1.08 3.34 13.62
CA GLY A 83 0.45 4.43 14.35
C GLY A 83 -0.89 4.85 13.75
N THR A 84 -1.66 5.60 14.52
CA THR A 84 -3.01 6.09 14.18
C THR A 84 -3.06 6.99 12.95
N HIS A 85 -1.96 7.66 12.59
CA HIS A 85 -1.86 8.53 11.42
C HIS A 85 -1.17 7.83 10.24
N GLY A 86 -0.95 6.51 10.30
CA GLY A 86 -0.23 5.76 9.27
C GLY A 86 1.29 5.93 9.37
N GLY A 87 1.78 6.36 10.53
CA GLY A 87 3.19 6.35 10.89
C GLY A 87 3.67 4.99 11.44
N ILE A 88 4.95 4.90 11.74
CA ILE A 88 5.59 3.74 12.38
C ILE A 88 5.73 4.05 13.87
N MET A 89 5.32 3.12 14.73
CA MET A 89 5.55 3.23 16.17
C MET A 89 6.95 2.68 16.50
N ILE A 90 7.80 3.51 17.09
CA ILE A 90 9.11 3.10 17.62
C ILE A 90 9.04 3.13 19.14
N ALA A 91 9.64 2.16 19.83
CA ALA A 91 9.78 2.19 21.29
C ALA A 91 10.48 3.51 21.70
N GLY A 92 9.85 4.27 22.60
CA GLY A 92 10.43 5.51 23.09
C GLY A 92 11.78 5.25 23.78
N PRO A 93 12.74 6.19 23.77
CA PRO A 93 13.99 6.04 24.49
C PRO A 93 13.73 5.66 25.95
N LEU A 94 14.44 4.66 26.48
CA LEU A 94 14.42 4.37 27.91
C LEU A 94 15.01 5.58 28.64
N GLN A 95 14.15 6.45 29.16
CA GLN A 95 14.57 7.46 30.12
C GLN A 95 15.17 6.70 31.30
N ARG A 96 16.51 6.77 31.49
CA ARG A 96 17.16 6.24 32.70
C ARG A 96 16.42 6.84 33.90
N PRO A 97 16.00 6.03 34.90
CA PRO A 97 15.24 6.55 36.03
C PRO A 97 16.10 7.60 36.74
N SER A 98 15.74 8.88 36.57
CA SER A 98 16.26 9.92 37.45
C SER A 98 15.54 9.74 38.77
N ALA A 99 16.32 9.46 39.82
CA ALA A 99 15.84 9.17 41.16
C ALA A 99 15.17 10.41 41.77
N ALA A 100 13.89 10.60 41.47
CA ALA A 100 13.00 11.53 42.18
C ALA A 100 11.76 10.73 42.62
N PRO A 101 11.55 10.52 43.93
CA PRO A 101 10.39 9.77 44.42
C PRO A 101 9.13 10.62 44.23
N GLY A 102 8.16 10.14 43.42
CA GLY A 102 6.78 10.63 43.48
C GLY A 102 6.06 11.02 42.17
N SER A 103 6.69 10.95 40.99
CA SER A 103 5.95 11.17 39.73
C SER A 103 5.57 9.83 39.07
N PRO A 104 4.34 9.65 38.53
CA PRO A 104 4.04 8.50 37.69
C PRO A 104 4.97 8.50 36.48
N THR A 105 5.95 7.61 36.48
CA THR A 105 6.91 7.44 35.39
C THR A 105 6.19 6.80 34.20
N ALA A 106 5.76 7.61 33.23
CA ALA A 106 5.34 7.12 31.92
C ALA A 106 6.58 6.72 31.10
N ILE A 107 7.19 5.58 31.46
CA ILE A 107 8.34 4.99 30.76
C ILE A 107 7.87 4.41 29.42
N GLY A 108 8.53 4.78 28.31
CA GLY A 108 8.49 4.02 27.06
C GLY A 108 7.25 4.17 26.18
N GLN A 109 6.56 5.32 26.19
CA GLN A 109 5.47 5.56 25.25
C GLN A 109 6.01 5.52 23.80
N PRO A 110 5.49 4.63 22.94
CA PRO A 110 5.98 4.53 21.58
C PRO A 110 5.62 5.80 20.80
N ILE A 111 6.59 6.35 20.07
CA ILE A 111 6.44 7.60 19.31
C ILE A 111 6.06 7.26 17.87
N GLU A 112 5.00 7.88 17.36
CA GLU A 112 4.60 7.77 15.96
C GLU A 112 5.45 8.71 15.08
N VAL A 113 6.32 8.11 14.28
CA VAL A 113 7.09 8.78 13.22
C VAL A 113 6.43 8.58 11.85
N LEU A 114 6.63 9.48 10.89
CA LEU A 114 6.12 9.36 9.50
C LEU A 114 4.59 9.41 9.34
N ARG A 115 3.93 10.34 10.05
CA ARG A 115 2.45 10.53 10.11
C ARG A 115 1.75 10.87 8.79
N GLY A 116 2.50 11.11 7.72
CA GLY A 116 1.96 11.38 6.37
C GLY A 116 1.84 10.13 5.48
N GLY A 117 2.15 8.93 6.02
CA GLY A 117 2.27 7.69 5.23
C GLY A 117 1.05 7.36 4.36
N THR A 118 -0.16 7.57 4.89
CA THR A 118 -1.40 7.25 4.17
C THR A 118 -1.61 8.15 2.95
N THR A 119 -1.49 9.47 3.11
CA THR A 119 -1.69 10.45 2.02
C THR A 119 -0.60 10.30 0.96
N ILE A 120 0.67 10.21 1.38
CA ILE A 120 1.79 9.96 0.47
C ILE A 120 1.56 8.65 -0.30
N GLY A 121 1.14 7.60 0.40
CA GLY A 121 0.82 6.33 -0.23
C GLY A 121 -0.30 6.43 -1.26
N VAL A 122 -1.35 7.24 -1.05
CA VAL A 122 -2.39 7.45 -2.08
C VAL A 122 -1.82 8.12 -3.33
N LEU A 123 -1.03 9.19 -3.16
CA LEU A 123 -0.42 9.92 -4.27
C LEU A 123 0.52 9.02 -5.09
N GLU A 124 1.37 8.24 -4.42
CA GLU A 124 2.26 7.28 -5.07
C GLU A 124 1.49 6.25 -5.88
N ARG A 125 0.40 5.69 -5.34
CA ARG A 125 -0.40 4.68 -6.03
C ARG A 125 -1.12 5.23 -7.26
N ILE A 126 -1.66 6.46 -7.16
CA ILE A 126 -2.22 7.18 -8.30
C ILE A 126 -1.15 7.39 -9.38
N ALA A 127 0.04 7.88 -8.99
CA ALA A 127 1.13 8.13 -9.92
C ALA A 127 1.66 6.85 -10.57
N THR A 128 1.92 5.80 -9.80
CA THR A 128 2.42 4.51 -10.29
C THR A 128 1.40 3.81 -11.20
N ALA A 129 0.15 3.68 -10.77
CA ALA A 129 -0.87 3.04 -11.59
C ALA A 129 -1.18 3.86 -12.86
N GLY A 130 -1.28 5.19 -12.72
CA GLY A 130 -1.51 6.11 -13.83
C GLY A 130 -0.38 6.11 -14.86
N ALA A 131 0.88 6.09 -14.41
CA ALA A 131 2.04 6.02 -15.28
C ALA A 131 2.02 4.75 -16.15
N LEU A 132 1.77 3.59 -15.53
CA LEU A 132 1.68 2.32 -16.26
C LEU A 132 0.49 2.25 -17.21
N MET A 133 -0.69 2.73 -16.77
CA MET A 133 -1.88 2.84 -17.62
C MET A 133 -1.63 3.71 -18.85
N SER A 134 -0.85 4.78 -18.69
CA SER A 134 -0.50 5.72 -19.77
C SER A 134 0.59 5.18 -20.69
N GLY A 135 1.18 4.01 -20.39
CA GLY A 135 2.29 3.45 -21.15
C GLY A 135 3.63 4.16 -20.93
N LEU A 136 3.78 4.87 -19.80
CA LEU A 136 4.99 5.61 -19.40
C LEU A 136 5.62 4.97 -18.15
N PRO A 137 6.23 3.77 -18.26
CA PRO A 137 6.78 3.06 -17.10
C PRO A 137 7.89 3.83 -16.39
N GLU A 138 8.54 4.79 -17.06
CA GLU A 138 9.55 5.69 -16.49
C GLU A 138 8.98 6.51 -15.32
N GLY A 139 7.67 6.79 -15.33
CA GLY A 139 7.00 7.46 -14.22
C GLY A 139 7.12 6.69 -12.89
N VAL A 140 7.23 5.37 -12.93
CA VAL A 140 7.45 4.56 -11.72
C VAL A 140 8.85 4.82 -11.14
N ALA A 141 9.87 4.98 -11.99
CA ALA A 141 11.22 5.32 -11.56
C ALA A 141 11.27 6.71 -10.90
N VAL A 142 10.50 7.67 -11.43
CA VAL A 142 10.34 9.00 -10.83
C VAL A 142 9.72 8.90 -9.43
N VAL A 143 8.63 8.13 -9.27
CA VAL A 143 7.99 7.92 -7.97
C VAL A 143 8.97 7.31 -6.95
N VAL A 144 9.74 6.29 -7.35
CA VAL A 144 10.76 5.66 -6.50
C VAL A 144 11.85 6.67 -6.12
N ALA A 145 12.32 7.48 -7.07
CA ALA A 145 13.34 8.49 -6.83
C ALA A 145 12.87 9.56 -5.83
N VAL A 146 11.69 10.14 -6.04
CA VAL A 146 11.09 11.15 -5.15
C VAL A 146 10.94 10.60 -3.73
N LYS A 147 10.45 9.35 -3.62
CA LYS A 147 10.28 8.68 -2.33
C LYS A 147 11.61 8.42 -1.61
N GLY A 148 12.66 8.09 -2.36
CA GLY A 148 14.01 7.85 -1.84
C GLY A 148 14.68 9.10 -1.25
N VAL A 149 14.43 10.28 -1.82
CA VAL A 149 15.08 11.54 -1.39
C VAL A 149 14.57 12.03 -0.03
N GLY A 150 13.27 11.90 0.24
CA GLY A 150 12.62 12.63 1.35
C GLY A 150 12.82 12.06 2.77
N ARG A 151 13.30 10.81 2.94
CA ARG A 151 13.12 10.08 4.22
C ARG A 151 14.39 9.55 4.89
N PHE A 152 15.59 9.80 4.36
CA PHE A 152 16.82 9.25 4.93
C PHE A 152 17.13 9.73 6.36
N SER A 153 16.76 10.96 6.74
CA SER A 153 17.01 11.52 8.08
C SER A 153 16.01 11.04 9.15
N GLU A 154 14.81 10.59 8.76
CA GLU A 154 13.74 10.14 9.68
C GLU A 154 13.81 8.63 9.97
N LEU A 155 14.62 7.90 9.20
CA LEU A 155 14.77 6.45 9.24
C LEU A 155 15.93 6.01 10.15
N ALA A 156 16.06 6.65 11.32
CA ALA A 156 17.19 6.42 12.23
C ALA A 156 17.21 5.01 12.83
N SER A 157 16.04 4.40 13.11
CA SER A 157 15.98 3.04 13.64
C SER A 157 16.01 1.98 12.53
N PRO A 158 16.72 0.85 12.73
CA PRO A 158 16.69 -0.28 11.79
C PRO A 158 15.28 -0.78 11.49
N GLU A 159 14.41 -0.83 12.50
CA GLU A 159 13.04 -1.33 12.40
C GLU A 159 12.18 -0.42 11.52
N ALA A 160 12.36 0.90 11.62
CA ALA A 160 11.63 1.86 10.78
C ALA A 160 12.07 1.77 9.31
N ARG A 161 13.36 1.52 9.05
CA ARG A 161 13.90 1.29 7.69
C ARG A 161 13.31 0.06 7.05
N GLU A 162 13.37 -1.07 7.73
CA GLU A 162 12.86 -2.33 7.21
C GLU A 162 11.37 -2.23 6.89
N ARG A 163 10.58 -1.68 7.81
CA ARG A 163 9.14 -1.51 7.62
C ARG A 163 8.82 -0.54 6.48
N PHE A 164 9.60 0.52 6.32
CA PHE A 164 9.45 1.47 5.22
C PHE A 164 9.75 0.82 3.86
N ILE A 165 10.80 -0.01 3.77
CA ILE A 165 11.15 -0.76 2.56
C ILE A 165 10.05 -1.74 2.20
N ILE A 166 9.63 -2.59 3.15
CA ILE A 166 8.58 -3.61 2.92
C ILE A 166 7.27 -2.92 2.49
N GLY A 167 6.85 -1.88 3.20
CA GLY A 167 5.62 -1.17 2.87
C GLY A 167 5.66 -0.50 1.51
N THR A 168 6.82 0.03 1.12
CA THR A 168 7.02 0.61 -0.22
C THR A 168 6.96 -0.44 -1.31
N LEU A 169 7.70 -1.54 -1.15
CA LEU A 169 7.71 -2.64 -2.13
C LEU A 169 6.32 -3.26 -2.29
N ALA A 170 5.59 -3.46 -1.20
CA ALA A 170 4.21 -3.97 -1.23
C ALA A 170 3.28 -3.02 -2.02
N SER A 171 3.33 -1.72 -1.72
CA SER A 171 2.49 -0.71 -2.38
C SER A 171 2.78 -0.57 -3.88
N LEU A 172 4.08 -0.54 -4.24
CA LEU A 172 4.51 -0.43 -5.63
C LEU A 172 4.15 -1.69 -6.41
N THR A 173 4.41 -2.88 -5.87
CA THR A 173 4.05 -4.16 -6.52
C THR A 173 2.54 -4.26 -6.76
N TRP A 174 1.74 -3.91 -5.75
CA TRP A 174 0.28 -3.90 -5.85
C TRP A 174 -0.21 -2.97 -6.97
N SER A 175 0.27 -1.73 -6.97
CA SER A 175 -0.16 -0.72 -7.94
C SER A 175 0.37 -1.03 -9.33
N ALA A 176 1.56 -1.61 -9.43
CA ALA A 176 2.15 -2.01 -10.68
C ALA A 176 1.35 -3.13 -11.34
N ALA A 177 0.93 -4.14 -10.56
CA ALA A 177 0.12 -5.24 -11.06
C ALA A 177 -1.20 -4.75 -11.67
N LEU A 178 -1.91 -3.87 -10.96
CA LEU A 178 -3.21 -3.34 -11.41
C LEU A 178 -3.08 -2.28 -12.51
N GLY A 179 -2.05 -1.42 -12.46
CA GLY A 179 -1.74 -0.47 -13.53
C GLY A 179 -1.38 -1.18 -14.84
N THR A 180 -0.61 -2.26 -14.75
CA THR A 180 -0.27 -3.13 -15.89
C THR A 180 -1.51 -3.83 -16.44
N LEU A 181 -2.35 -4.41 -15.55
CA LEU A 181 -3.61 -5.01 -15.96
C LEU A 181 -4.50 -4.03 -16.73
N ALA A 182 -4.63 -2.80 -16.23
CA ALA A 182 -5.38 -1.76 -16.93
C ALA A 182 -4.75 -1.41 -18.29
N ARG A 183 -3.42 -1.27 -18.36
CA ARG A 183 -2.71 -1.01 -19.63
C ARG A 183 -2.95 -2.11 -20.67
N LEU A 184 -2.94 -3.37 -20.26
CA LEU A 184 -3.17 -4.52 -21.15
C LEU A 184 -4.53 -4.44 -21.86
N TYR A 185 -5.58 -3.97 -21.17
CA TYR A 185 -6.91 -3.78 -21.77
C TYR A 185 -7.04 -2.48 -22.55
N LEU A 186 -6.28 -1.42 -22.21
CA LEU A 186 -6.29 -0.17 -22.97
C LEU A 186 -5.46 -0.24 -24.27
N ALA A 187 -4.57 -1.22 -24.38
CA ALA A 187 -3.67 -1.38 -25.52
C ALA A 187 -4.05 -2.50 -26.49
N GLY A 188 -4.85 -3.47 -26.03
CA GLY A 188 -5.35 -4.60 -26.83
C GLY A 188 -6.67 -4.29 -27.51
#